data_AF-A0A0P1AH38-F1
#
_entry.id   AF-A0A0P1AH38-F1
#
_cell.length_a   1.000
_cell.length_b   1.000
_cell.length_c   1.000
_cell.angle_alpha   90.00
_cell.angle_beta   90.00
_cell.angle_gamma   90.00
#
_symmetry.space_group_name_H-M   'P 1'
#
loop_
_entity.id
_entity.type
_entity.pdbx_description
1 polymer ?
#
loop_
_entity_poly.entity_id
_entity_poly.type
_entity_poly.pdbx_seq_one_letter_code
_entity_poly.pdbx_strand_id
1 'polypeptide(L)'
;MKQLHKNGLVHGDPRVPNVILDGEKLLWIDLVKVMEASPTLKQIDAEILTRSILSVSLTTMLDPALIKLIDYFGMSNTSESLINLAELVSDSLGFLM
;
A
#
# COMPACT_ATOMS: atom_id res chain seq x y z
N MET A 1 -3.89 5.60 0.93
CA MET A 1 -4.39 4.32 1.45
C MET A 1 -5.29 4.52 2.67
N LYS A 2 -4.81 5.00 3.83
CA LYS A 2 -5.64 5.17 5.05
C LYS A 2 -6.91 6.01 4.84
N GLN A 3 -6.85 7.07 4.03
CA GLN A 3 -8.00 7.93 3.72
C GLN A 3 -9.12 7.15 3.00
N LEU A 4 -8.80 6.39 1.94
CA LEU A 4 -9.76 5.57 1.22
C LEU A 4 -10.32 4.45 2.10
N HIS A 5 -9.44 3.72 2.80
CA HIS A 5 -9.85 2.57 3.62
C HIS A 5 -10.77 2.96 4.78
N LYS A 6 -10.63 4.17 5.34
CA LYS A 6 -11.53 4.71 6.37
C LYS A 6 -12.94 4.97 5.85
N ASN A 7 -13.08 5.24 4.55
CA ASN A 7 -14.36 5.44 3.88
C ASN A 7 -14.94 4.14 3.30
N GLY A 8 -14.36 2.99 3.64
CA GLY A 8 -14.80 1.70 3.10
C GLY A 8 -14.46 1.50 1.62
N LEU A 9 -13.44 2.19 1.11
CA LEU A 9 -13.02 2.12 -0.29
C LEU A 9 -11.57 1.64 -0.41
N VAL A 10 -11.27 0.95 -1.51
CA VAL A 10 -9.90 0.71 -1.98
C VAL A 10 -9.68 1.47 -3.30
N HIS A 11 -8.44 1.74 -3.63
CA HIS A 11 -8.06 2.43 -4.87
C HIS A 11 -8.12 1.49 -6.09
N GLY A 12 -7.68 0.25 -5.92
CA GLY A 12 -7.52 -0.73 -7.01
C GLY A 12 -6.28 -0.52 -7.89
N ASP A 13 -5.55 0.59 -7.71
CA ASP A 13 -4.28 0.87 -8.39
C ASP A 13 -3.41 1.92 -7.66
N PRO A 14 -3.11 1.73 -6.36
CA PRO A 14 -2.45 2.74 -5.54
C PRO A 14 -0.93 2.80 -5.77
N ARG A 15 -0.48 2.86 -7.03
CA ARG A 15 0.95 3.02 -7.35
C ARG A 15 1.43 4.44 -7.00
N VAL A 16 2.74 4.61 -6.80
CA VAL A 16 3.36 5.92 -6.47
C VAL A 16 2.95 7.04 -7.45
N PRO A 17 2.87 6.82 -8.78
CA PRO A 17 2.39 7.85 -9.71
C PRO A 17 0.93 8.28 -9.50
N ASN A 18 0.12 7.47 -8.81
CA ASN A 18 -1.30 7.72 -8.54
C ASN A 18 -1.54 8.43 -7.20
N VAL A 19 -0.48 8.87 -6.52
CA VAL A 19 -0.57 9.79 -5.38
C VAL A 19 0.19 11.07 -5.69
N ILE A 20 -0.49 12.20 -5.50
CA ILE A 20 0.10 13.53 -5.68
C ILE A 20 0.18 14.25 -4.34
N LEU A 21 1.15 15.16 -4.23
CA LEU A 21 1.26 16.11 -3.14
C LEU A 21 0.65 17.44 -3.56
N ASP A 22 -0.44 17.83 -2.92
CA ASP A 22 -1.08 19.14 -3.07
C ASP A 22 -0.88 19.93 -1.77
N GLY A 23 0.13 20.81 -1.78
CA GLY A 23 0.63 21.46 -0.56
C GLY A 23 1.18 20.43 0.43
N GLU A 24 0.52 20.29 1.59
CA GLU A 24 0.87 19.29 2.63
C GLU A 24 -0.02 18.03 2.57
N LYS A 25 -0.93 17.94 1.59
CA LYS A 25 -1.92 16.87 1.51
C LYS A 25 -1.55 15.87 0.43
N LEU A 26 -1.62 14.59 0.77
CA LEU A 26 -1.54 13.50 -0.20
C LEU A 26 -2.94 13.21 -0.76
N LEU A 27 -3.08 13.29 -2.07
CA LEU A 27 -4.33 13.03 -2.79
C LEU A 27 -4.16 11.85 -3.75
N TRP A 28 -5.16 10.97 -3.78
CA TRP A 28 -5.23 9.87 -4.76
C TRP A 28 -5.87 10.37 -6.04
N ILE A 29 -5.25 10.03 -7.17
CA ILE A 29 -5.75 10.31 -8.53
C ILE A 29 -5.98 8.99 -9.27
N ASP A 30 -6.45 9.03 -10.52
CA ASP A 30 -6.71 7.81 -11.31
C ASP A 30 -7.69 6.84 -10.58
N LEU A 31 -8.84 7.40 -10.16
CA LEU A 31 -9.83 6.71 -9.33
C LEU A 31 -10.76 5.77 -10.12
N VAL A 32 -10.39 5.38 -11.33
CA VAL A 32 -11.26 4.59 -12.24
C VAL A 32 -11.50 3.15 -11.76
N LYS A 33 -10.66 2.63 -10.87
CA LYS A 33 -10.75 1.27 -10.30
C LYS A 33 -11.22 1.24 -8.84
N VAL A 34 -11.68 2.38 -8.30
CA VAL A 34 -12.15 2.44 -6.91
C VAL A 34 -13.33 1.49 -6.72
N MET A 35 -13.30 0.73 -5.62
CA MET A 35 -14.33 -0.24 -5.27
C MET A 35 -14.53 -0.34 -3.75
N GLU A 36 -15.62 -0.98 -3.32
CA GLU A 36 -15.87 -1.25 -1.91
C GLU A 36 -14.76 -2.11 -1.30
N ALA A 37 -14.33 -1.74 -0.10
CA ALA A 37 -13.20 -2.37 0.54
C ALA A 37 -13.60 -3.68 1.22
N SER A 38 -12.91 -4.76 0.86
CA SER A 38 -12.83 -6.00 1.63
C SER A 38 -11.41 -6.15 2.23
N PRO A 39 -11.21 -7.01 3.24
CA PRO A 39 -9.87 -7.29 3.75
C PRO A 39 -8.89 -7.69 2.64
N THR A 40 -9.30 -8.59 1.73
CA THR A 40 -8.49 -9.04 0.60
C THR A 40 -8.13 -7.89 -0.35
N LEU A 41 -9.08 -7.00 -0.65
CA LEU A 41 -8.80 -5.86 -1.52
C LEU A 41 -7.85 -4.85 -0.88
N LYS A 42 -7.90 -4.68 0.44
CA LYS A 42 -6.93 -3.85 1.18
C LYS A 42 -5.52 -4.45 1.16
N GLN A 43 -5.40 -5.79 1.22
CA GLN A 43 -4.13 -6.49 1.06
C GLN A 43 -3.56 -6.23 -0.34
N ILE A 44 -4.39 -6.35 -1.38
CA ILE A 44 -4.00 -6.11 -2.77
C ILE A 44 -3.52 -4.66 -2.97
N ASP A 45 -4.26 -3.68 -2.45
CA ASP A 45 -3.86 -2.27 -2.50
C ASP A 45 -2.49 -2.05 -1.83
N ALA A 46 -2.30 -2.64 -0.65
CA ALA A 46 -1.03 -2.54 0.07
C ALA A 46 0.12 -3.20 -0.72
N GLU A 47 -0.09 -4.37 -1.30
CA GLU A 47 0.91 -5.06 -2.13
C GLU A 47 1.29 -4.25 -3.37
N ILE A 48 0.30 -3.71 -4.10
CA ILE A 48 0.53 -2.88 -5.29
C ILE A 48 1.37 -1.64 -4.91
N LEU A 49 1.00 -0.96 -3.83
CA LEU A 49 1.74 0.21 -3.36
C LEU A 49 3.17 -0.16 -2.93
N THR A 50 3.33 -1.22 -2.15
CA THR A 50 4.64 -1.72 -1.71
C THR A 50 5.55 -2.04 -2.89
N ARG A 51 5.06 -2.78 -3.89
CA ARG A 51 5.83 -3.09 -5.11
C ARG A 51 6.19 -1.83 -5.88
N SER A 52 5.25 -0.88 -5.97
CA SER A 52 5.50 0.40 -6.63
C SER A 52 6.55 1.25 -5.91
N ILE A 53 6.60 1.22 -4.58
CA ILE A 53 7.62 1.92 -3.79
C ILE A 53 8.99 1.27 -4.03
N LEU A 54 9.06 -0.06 -3.95
CA LEU A 54 10.30 -0.81 -4.16
C LEU A 54 10.75 -0.87 -5.63
N SER A 55 9.96 -0.34 -6.56
CA SER A 55 10.21 -0.39 -8.00
C SER A 55 10.43 -1.82 -8.54
N VAL A 56 9.67 -2.79 -8.03
CA VAL A 56 9.75 -4.20 -8.43
C VAL A 56 8.53 -4.65 -9.23
N SER A 57 8.74 -5.65 -10.09
CA SER A 57 7.66 -6.24 -10.89
C SER A 57 6.69 -7.08 -10.05
N LEU A 58 5.53 -7.41 -10.61
CA LEU A 58 4.58 -8.35 -9.99
C LEU A 58 5.16 -9.76 -9.83
N THR A 59 6.08 -10.17 -10.71
CA THR A 59 6.70 -11.50 -10.67
C THR A 59 7.87 -11.60 -9.69
N THR A 60 8.37 -10.46 -9.20
CA THR A 60 9.42 -10.45 -8.18
C THR A 60 8.86 -10.98 -6.87
N MET A 61 9.52 -11.98 -6.28
CA MET A 61 9.14 -12.44 -4.94
C MET A 61 9.49 -11.36 -3.91
N LEU A 62 8.50 -10.97 -3.12
CA LEU A 62 8.71 -10.10 -1.96
C LEU A 62 9.24 -10.92 -0.78
N ASP A 63 9.92 -10.25 0.13
CA ASP A 63 10.37 -10.86 1.39
C ASP A 63 9.16 -11.47 2.14
N PRO A 64 9.26 -12.71 2.64
CA PRO A 64 8.17 -13.33 3.41
C PRO A 64 7.69 -12.53 4.63
N ALA A 65 8.57 -11.78 5.29
CA ALA A 65 8.19 -10.88 6.39
C ALA A 65 7.33 -9.72 5.88
N LEU A 66 7.62 -9.20 4.68
CA LEU A 66 6.85 -8.15 4.05
C LEU A 66 5.45 -8.63 3.66
N ILE A 67 5.35 -9.83 3.10
CA ILE A 67 4.06 -10.48 2.80
C ILE A 67 3.22 -10.63 4.09
N LYS A 68 3.81 -11.11 5.19
CA LYS A 68 3.10 -11.24 6.47
C LYS A 68 2.55 -9.91 6.98
N LEU A 69 3.29 -8.80 6.82
CA LEU A 69 2.82 -7.48 7.24
C LEU A 69 1.73 -6.92 6.31
N ILE A 70 1.80 -7.18 5.01
CA ILE A 70 0.73 -6.86 4.06
C ILE A 70 -0.55 -7.60 4.45
N ASP A 71 -0.45 -8.90 4.72
CA ASP A 71 -1.58 -9.74 5.13
C ASP A 71 -2.20 -9.20 6.43
N TYR A 72 -1.36 -8.92 7.42
CA TYR A 72 -1.77 -8.37 8.71
C TYR A 72 -2.45 -7.00 8.56
N PHE A 73 -1.90 -6.11 7.73
CA PHE A 73 -2.47 -4.80 7.46
C PHE A 73 -3.88 -4.89 6.87
N GLY A 74 -4.10 -5.80 5.93
CA GLY A 74 -5.42 -5.97 5.32
C GLY A 74 -6.49 -6.52 6.27
N MET A 75 -6.08 -7.38 7.22
CA MET A 75 -6.96 -7.86 8.30
C MET A 75 -7.21 -6.80 9.38
N SER A 76 -6.17 -6.04 9.71
CA SER A 76 -6.13 -5.10 10.82
C SER A 76 -5.52 -3.78 10.35
N ASN A 77 -6.33 -2.88 9.80
CA ASN A 77 -5.89 -1.56 9.28
C ASN A 77 -5.73 -0.53 10.42
N THR A 78 -4.96 -0.89 11.46
CA THR A 78 -4.62 -0.01 12.58
C THR A 78 -3.48 0.94 12.20
N SER A 79 -3.17 1.91 13.06
CA SER A 79 -1.97 2.74 12.87
C SER A 79 -0.69 1.90 13.02
N GLU A 80 -0.68 0.93 13.94
CA GLU A 80 0.45 0.05 14.19
C GLU A 80 0.79 -0.83 12.98
N SER A 81 -0.19 -1.48 12.37
CA SER A 81 0.05 -2.32 11.19
C SER A 81 0.59 -1.51 10.01
N LEU A 82 0.10 -0.28 9.83
CA LEU A 82 0.57 0.63 8.80
C LEU A 82 2.01 1.09 9.06
N ILE A 83 2.35 1.41 10.31
CA ILE A 83 3.70 1.83 10.70
C ILE A 83 4.68 0.69 10.49
N ASN A 84 4.38 -0.51 11.00
CA ASN A 84 5.24 -1.68 10.85
C ASN A 84 5.50 -2.01 9.36
N LEU A 85 4.45 -1.93 8.52
CA LEU A 85 4.60 -2.14 7.09
C LEU A 85 5.46 -1.04 6.45
N ALA A 86 5.25 0.23 6.81
CA ALA A 86 6.02 1.35 6.27
C ALA A 86 7.51 1.27 6.64
N GLU A 87 7.82 0.92 7.90
CA GLU A 87 9.20 0.72 8.36
C GLU A 87 9.90 -0.38 7.56
N LEU A 88 9.27 -1.55 7.41
CA LEU A 88 9.90 -2.65 6.68
C LEU A 88 10.08 -2.35 5.17
N VAL A 89 9.12 -1.64 4.56
CA VAL A 89 9.28 -1.16 3.17
C VAL A 89 10.45 -0.17 3.07
N SER A 90 10.57 0.74 4.03
CA SER A 90 11.68 1.71 4.07
C SER A 90 13.04 1.03 4.24
N ASP A 91 13.14 0.04 5.12
CA ASP A 91 14.36 -0.74 5.30
C ASP A 91 14.73 -1.48 4.01
N SER A 92 13.73 -2.06 3.34
CA SER A 92 13.92 -2.76 2.05
C SER A 92 14.41 -1.83 0.93
N LEU A 93 14.02 -0.55 0.94
CA LEU A 93 14.58 0.47 0.04
C LEU A 93 16.05 0.76 0.34
N GLY A 94 16.41 0.82 1.63
CA GLY A 94 17.79 1.05 2.07
C GLY A 94 18.77 -0.06 1.68
N PHE A 95 18.28 -1.28 1.43
CA PHE A 95 19.09 -2.38 0.88
C PHE A 95 19.21 -2.38 -0.65
N LEU A 96 18.36 -1.62 -1.36
CA LEU A 96 18.31 -1.58 -2.83
C LEU A 96 19.04 -0.37 -3.44
N MET A 97 19.45 0.61 -2.62
CA MET A 97 20.26 1.78 -3.00
C MET A 97 21.73 1.60 -2.62
#